data_AF-A0A839SFP4-F1
#
_entry.id   AF-A0A839SFP4-F1
#
_cell.length_a   1.000
_cell.length_b   1.000
_cell.length_c   1.000
_cell.angle_alpha   90.00
_cell.angle_beta   90.00
_cell.angle_gamma   90.00
#
_symmetry.space_group_name_H-M   'P 1'
#
loop_
_entity.id
_entity.type
_entity.pdbx_description
1 polymer ?
#
loop_
_entity_poly.entity_id
_entity_poly.type
_entity_poly.pdbx_seq_one_letter_code
_entity_poly.pdbx_strand_id
1 'polypeptide(L)'
;MKQLPCRAKYVSNNDQDTSVNVPIGGNAWRLDKDTIGGNISNAGIVNWTNKNAVFVTYVRFAKAGRFKLFLNLKVADGMTALTISALNKTRNIRVEGSSLTAHYAGEWIVNDTGYVAIKIAGRSKTGSIYADISSLALTGPNIKENTSFVRDNEGDFFYWGRRGPSVHLGYVIPDNKNAEWFYNEVTVPKNNDVLGSYFMACGFGEGYFGMQVNSPAERHILFSVWSPFNTDDPKKIPDDQKIVMVKKGANVHTGEFGSEGSGGQSYMLYNWKAGNTYKFLVKAKPDGNDHTVYTAWFFAPEANEWHLIASFSRPQTNTYLKHLHSFLENFDPEQGTITRKVYFNNEWIADENGKWTELNKARFTADNTGAKGYRMDYSGGVDGGAFYLQNCGFFNNYTTRNIIFDRLLSRKMPDVALDKLP
;
A
#
# COMPACT_ATOMS: atom_id res chain seq x y z
N MET A 1 43.42 12.93 39.19
CA MET A 1 43.31 11.56 38.64
C MET A 1 42.67 11.67 37.26
N LYS A 2 43.42 11.38 36.18
CA LYS A 2 42.90 11.45 34.81
C LYS A 2 42.01 10.23 34.54
N GLN A 3 40.74 10.46 34.19
CA GLN A 3 39.84 9.43 33.68
C GLN A 3 40.36 8.96 32.31
N LEU A 4 40.64 7.66 32.20
CA LEU A 4 40.98 7.00 30.95
C LEU A 4 39.75 6.97 30.02
N PRO A 5 39.92 7.17 28.69
CA PRO A 5 38.83 7.04 27.74
C PRO A 5 38.40 5.56 27.65
N CYS A 6 37.08 5.34 27.62
CA CYS A 6 36.48 4.02 27.46
C CYS A 6 36.87 3.47 26.09
N ARG A 7 37.74 2.45 26.06
CA ARG A 7 38.10 1.73 24.83
C ARG A 7 36.83 1.16 24.19
N ALA A 8 36.60 1.44 22.91
CA ALA A 8 35.64 0.72 22.10
C ALA A 8 35.91 -0.79 22.26
N LYS A 9 34.95 -1.55 22.81
CA LYS A 9 35.04 -3.00 22.82
C LYS A 9 35.10 -3.47 21.37
N TYR A 10 36.21 -4.10 20.99
CA TYR A 10 36.28 -4.86 19.74
C TYR A 10 35.17 -5.91 19.79
N VAL A 11 34.10 -5.68 19.03
CA VAL A 11 33.06 -6.69 18.84
C VAL A 11 33.60 -7.64 17.80
N SER A 12 34.08 -8.82 18.23
CA SER A 12 34.55 -9.84 17.29
C SER A 12 33.37 -10.33 16.45
N ASN A 13 33.46 -10.15 15.14
CA ASN A 13 32.60 -10.87 14.20
C ASN A 13 33.22 -12.24 13.96
N ASN A 14 32.39 -13.28 13.99
CA ASN A 14 32.82 -14.62 13.67
C ASN A 14 32.90 -14.75 12.14
N ASP A 15 33.83 -15.54 11.58
CA ASP A 15 34.03 -15.68 10.12
C ASP A 15 32.81 -16.22 9.35
N GLN A 16 31.75 -16.61 10.04
CA GLN A 16 30.48 -17.10 9.50
C GLN A 16 29.32 -16.07 9.60
N ASP A 17 29.55 -14.91 10.23
CA ASP A 17 28.53 -13.87 10.35
C ASP A 17 28.43 -13.07 9.05
N THR A 18 27.21 -12.90 8.53
CA THR A 18 26.92 -12.01 7.40
C THR A 18 26.27 -10.72 7.89
N SER A 19 26.36 -9.66 7.09
CA SER A 19 25.84 -8.34 7.46
C SER A 19 24.94 -7.77 6.37
N VAL A 20 23.86 -7.11 6.78
CA VAL A 20 23.02 -6.30 5.89
C VAL A 20 22.91 -4.87 6.42
N ASN A 21 22.82 -3.92 5.51
CA ASN A 21 22.56 -2.52 5.82
C ASN A 21 21.09 -2.21 5.51
N VAL A 22 20.34 -1.74 6.51
CA VAL A 22 18.92 -1.40 6.41
C VAL A 22 18.80 0.13 6.39
N PRO A 23 18.53 0.76 5.24
CA PRO A 23 18.36 2.20 5.16
C PRO A 23 17.16 2.66 5.99
N ILE A 24 17.35 3.68 6.81
CA ILE A 24 16.26 4.25 7.60
C ILE A 24 15.20 4.90 6.69
N GLY A 25 15.64 5.54 5.59
CA GLY A 25 14.76 6.30 4.69
C GLY A 25 13.61 5.49 4.10
N GLY A 26 13.78 4.18 3.85
CA GLY A 26 12.74 3.31 3.32
C GLY A 26 12.06 2.39 4.34
N ASN A 27 12.58 2.32 5.57
CA ASN A 27 12.19 1.27 6.53
C ASN A 27 11.79 1.80 7.90
N ALA A 28 11.73 3.13 8.08
CA ALA A 28 11.42 3.73 9.36
C ALA A 28 10.22 4.69 9.32
N TRP A 29 9.61 4.84 10.49
CA TRP A 29 8.52 5.77 10.76
C TRP A 29 8.73 6.45 12.10
N ARG A 30 8.19 7.65 12.24
CA ARG A 30 8.00 8.28 13.55
C ARG A 30 6.72 7.73 14.18
N LEU A 31 6.76 7.40 15.47
CA LEU A 31 5.63 6.78 16.18
C LEU A 31 4.54 7.77 16.56
N ASP A 32 4.90 9.02 16.82
CA ASP A 32 3.92 10.09 16.92
C ASP A 32 3.57 10.62 15.52
N LYS A 33 2.46 11.36 15.39
CA LYS A 33 2.02 11.97 14.12
C LYS A 33 2.58 13.38 13.91
N ASP A 34 3.50 13.83 14.76
CA ASP A 34 4.11 15.14 14.67
C ASP A 34 5.36 15.05 13.79
N THR A 35 5.68 16.13 13.06
CA THR A 35 6.89 16.22 12.24
C THR A 35 7.92 17.19 12.83
N ILE A 36 7.55 17.91 13.90
CA ILE A 36 8.39 18.91 14.54
C ILE A 36 9.47 18.24 15.39
N GLY A 37 10.72 18.65 15.18
CA GLY A 37 11.86 18.20 15.95
C GLY A 37 12.28 16.75 15.70
N GLY A 38 12.05 16.25 14.49
CA GLY A 38 12.64 15.01 13.98
C GLY A 38 11.78 14.37 12.90
N ASN A 39 12.37 14.04 11.75
CA ASN A 39 11.65 13.45 10.63
C ASN A 39 12.47 12.36 9.92
N ILE A 40 11.77 11.54 9.15
CA ILE A 40 12.39 10.60 8.21
C ILE A 40 12.54 11.31 6.86
N SER A 41 13.72 11.20 6.27
CA SER A 41 14.04 11.64 4.92
C SER A 41 14.74 10.52 4.16
N ASN A 42 15.06 10.72 2.88
CA ASN A 42 15.88 9.76 2.12
C ASN A 42 17.27 9.54 2.76
N ALA A 43 17.78 10.50 3.53
CA ALA A 43 19.04 10.38 4.26
C ALA A 43 18.89 9.66 5.62
N GLY A 44 17.66 9.34 6.05
CA GLY A 44 17.36 8.70 7.33
C GLY A 44 16.69 9.65 8.35
N ILE A 45 16.93 9.43 9.64
CA ILE A 45 16.45 10.31 10.72
C ILE A 45 17.31 11.57 10.70
N VAL A 46 16.66 12.73 10.57
CA VAL A 46 17.31 14.05 10.53
C VAL A 46 16.55 15.06 11.40
N ASN A 47 17.20 16.20 11.69
CA ASN A 47 16.62 17.31 12.45
C ASN A 47 16.01 16.90 13.81
N TRP A 48 16.56 15.85 14.43
CA TRP A 48 15.99 15.27 15.62
C TRP A 48 16.33 16.10 16.87
N THR A 49 15.47 17.04 17.23
CA THR A 49 15.64 17.91 18.41
C THR A 49 14.72 17.52 19.56
N ASN A 50 13.58 16.89 19.28
CA ASN A 50 12.53 16.58 20.24
C ASN A 50 12.80 15.24 20.95
N LYS A 51 12.91 15.27 22.27
CA LYS A 51 13.14 14.09 23.11
C LYS A 51 12.01 13.05 23.01
N ASN A 52 10.79 13.52 22.75
CA ASN A 52 9.61 12.67 22.70
C ASN A 52 9.42 11.98 21.34
N ALA A 53 10.14 12.44 20.30
CA ALA A 53 10.13 11.77 19.01
C ALA A 53 10.79 10.40 19.13
N VAL A 54 10.04 9.35 18.80
CA VAL A 54 10.50 7.96 18.77
C VAL A 54 10.36 7.43 17.36
N PHE A 55 11.42 6.82 16.85
CA PHE A 55 11.44 6.22 15.53
C PHE A 55 11.40 4.70 15.63
N VAL A 56 10.77 4.05 14.66
CA VAL A 56 10.69 2.60 14.56
C VAL A 56 11.13 2.16 13.17
N THR A 57 12.06 1.21 13.10
CA THR A 57 12.44 0.52 11.87
C THR A 57 11.90 -0.89 11.89
N TYR A 58 11.33 -1.36 10.78
CA TYR A 58 10.83 -2.73 10.65
C TYR A 58 11.72 -3.54 9.72
N VAL A 59 12.08 -4.75 10.16
CA VAL A 59 12.87 -5.70 9.37
C VAL A 59 12.28 -7.09 9.56
N ARG A 60 12.04 -7.81 8.47
CA ARG A 60 11.57 -9.20 8.55
C ARG A 60 12.73 -10.18 8.47
N PHE A 61 12.80 -11.06 9.46
CA PHE A 61 13.76 -12.13 9.57
C PHE A 61 13.15 -13.43 9.03
N ALA A 62 13.88 -14.09 8.12
CA ALA A 62 13.45 -15.37 7.55
C ALA A 62 13.81 -16.59 8.42
N LYS A 63 14.64 -16.41 9.46
CA LYS A 63 15.06 -17.47 10.39
C LYS A 63 15.24 -16.89 11.78
N ALA A 64 14.95 -17.71 12.79
CA ALA A 64 15.34 -17.45 14.17
C ALA A 64 16.88 -17.38 14.31
N GLY A 65 17.38 -16.62 15.28
CA GLY A 65 18.81 -16.51 15.54
C GLY A 65 19.20 -15.19 16.21
N ARG A 66 20.46 -15.11 16.62
CA ARG A 66 21.05 -13.89 17.19
C ARG A 66 21.44 -12.89 16.09
N PHE A 67 21.32 -11.61 16.39
CA PHE A 67 21.89 -10.54 15.58
C PHE A 67 22.46 -9.42 16.46
N LYS A 68 23.62 -8.92 16.04
CA LYS A 68 24.21 -7.67 16.51
C LYS A 68 23.61 -6.52 15.70
N LEU A 69 23.37 -5.41 16.37
CA LEU A 69 22.86 -4.18 15.76
C LEU A 69 23.89 -3.07 15.92
N PHE A 70 24.12 -2.34 14.85
CA PHE A 70 24.87 -1.10 14.83
C PHE A 70 24.00 0.00 14.22
N LEU A 71 24.09 1.21 14.77
CA LEU A 71 23.48 2.39 14.15
C LEU A 71 24.56 3.13 13.39
N ASN A 72 24.35 3.37 12.10
CA ASN A 72 25.20 4.26 11.32
C ASN A 72 24.73 5.69 11.52
N LEU A 73 25.41 6.44 12.39
CA LEU A 73 24.96 7.75 12.83
C LEU A 73 26.12 8.74 12.97
N LYS A 74 25.77 10.03 12.99
CA LYS A 74 26.68 11.13 13.35
C LYS A 74 26.01 12.06 14.36
N VAL A 75 26.84 12.68 15.19
CA VAL A 75 26.45 13.72 16.15
C VAL A 75 27.29 14.94 15.82
N ALA A 76 26.69 15.94 15.16
CA ALA A 76 27.40 17.09 14.63
C ALA A 76 28.19 17.84 15.72
N ASP A 77 27.59 17.99 16.90
CA ASP A 77 28.18 18.66 18.04
C ASP A 77 27.81 17.96 19.36
N GLY A 78 28.79 17.87 20.28
CA GLY A 78 28.59 17.30 21.61
C GLY A 78 28.36 15.79 21.64
N MET A 79 27.58 15.34 22.63
CA MET A 79 27.27 13.95 22.92
C MET A 79 25.76 13.71 22.91
N THR A 80 25.39 12.50 22.52
CA THR A 80 24.01 11.98 22.60
C THR A 80 23.94 10.69 23.40
N ALA A 81 22.81 10.48 24.06
CA ALA A 81 22.44 9.19 24.64
C ALA A 81 21.13 8.73 24.00
N LEU A 82 21.14 7.53 23.44
CA LEU A 82 20.00 6.93 22.77
C LEU A 82 19.58 5.64 23.46
N THR A 83 18.30 5.33 23.37
CA THR A 83 17.68 4.10 23.85
C THR A 83 17.17 3.30 22.65
N ILE A 84 17.64 2.06 22.52
CA ILE A 84 17.28 1.14 21.44
C ILE A 84 16.51 -0.03 22.05
N SER A 85 15.33 -0.31 21.51
CA SER A 85 14.45 -1.38 22.01
C SER A 85 13.95 -2.27 20.87
N ALA A 86 14.11 -3.58 21.02
CA ALA A 86 13.57 -4.61 20.13
C ALA A 86 13.31 -5.89 20.94
N LEU A 87 12.32 -6.69 20.56
CA LEU A 87 12.06 -8.02 21.15
C LEU A 87 12.04 -8.00 22.70
N ASN A 88 11.32 -7.04 23.29
CA ASN A 88 11.20 -6.82 24.75
C ASN A 88 12.53 -6.55 25.49
N LYS A 89 13.60 -6.21 24.75
CA LYS A 89 14.92 -5.92 25.32
C LYS A 89 15.38 -4.53 24.90
N THR A 90 15.84 -3.78 25.89
CA THR A 90 16.31 -2.40 25.72
C THR A 90 17.81 -2.28 26.02
N ARG A 91 18.48 -1.41 25.26
CA ARG A 91 19.88 -1.04 25.40
C ARG A 91 20.04 0.48 25.31
N ASN A 92 21.05 1.01 25.98
CA ASN A 92 21.40 2.42 25.91
C ASN A 92 22.81 2.56 25.36
N ILE A 93 23.00 3.51 24.47
CA ILE A 93 24.32 3.88 23.95
C ILE A 93 24.59 5.36 24.20
N ARG A 94 25.87 5.71 24.27
CA ARG A 94 26.34 7.10 24.21
C ARG A 94 27.25 7.24 23.01
N VAL A 95 27.07 8.30 22.24
CA VAL A 95 27.79 8.54 21.00
C VAL A 95 28.20 10.01 20.91
N GLU A 96 29.37 10.24 20.33
CA GLU A 96 29.90 11.52 19.87
C GLU A 96 30.60 11.30 18.54
N GLY A 97 30.84 12.38 17.79
CA GLY A 97 31.58 12.35 16.53
C GLY A 97 30.75 12.86 15.36
N SER A 98 31.32 13.81 14.63
CA SER A 98 30.69 14.49 13.50
C SER A 98 30.68 13.67 12.20
N SER A 99 31.43 12.57 12.15
CA SER A 99 31.49 11.66 11.02
C SER A 99 30.43 10.57 11.11
N LEU A 100 29.86 10.21 9.97
CA LEU A 100 28.88 9.11 9.89
C LEU A 100 29.61 7.78 10.04
N THR A 101 29.43 7.12 11.18
CA THR A 101 30.09 5.83 11.48
C THR A 101 29.16 4.85 12.17
N ALA A 102 29.49 3.56 12.12
CA ALA A 102 28.72 2.49 12.76
C ALA A 102 29.03 2.40 14.27
N HIS A 103 28.00 2.54 15.10
CA HIS A 103 28.09 2.42 16.56
C HIS A 103 27.33 1.20 17.05
N TYR A 104 28.01 0.30 17.77
CA TYR A 104 27.40 -0.91 18.32
C TYR A 104 26.31 -0.58 19.35
N ALA A 105 25.11 -1.09 19.09
CA ALA A 105 23.92 -0.85 19.91
C ALA A 105 23.60 -2.00 20.86
N GLY A 106 24.05 -3.21 20.52
CA GLY A 106 23.81 -4.42 21.31
C GLY A 106 23.54 -5.63 20.44
N GLU A 107 23.03 -6.67 21.09
CA GLU A 107 22.70 -7.95 20.49
C GLU A 107 21.34 -8.44 21.00
N TRP A 108 20.56 -9.01 20.08
CA TRP A 108 19.22 -9.53 20.30
C TRP A 108 19.10 -10.95 19.72
N ILE A 109 18.08 -11.68 20.17
CA ILE A 109 17.76 -13.03 19.67
C ILE A 109 16.34 -13.00 19.14
N VAL A 110 16.21 -13.29 17.85
CA VAL A 110 14.94 -13.52 17.17
C VAL A 110 14.56 -14.98 17.39
N ASN A 111 13.43 -15.24 18.05
CA ASN A 111 13.01 -16.60 18.40
C ASN A 111 12.19 -17.29 17.31
N ASP A 112 11.69 -16.53 16.33
CA ASP A 112 10.86 -17.03 15.23
C ASP A 112 11.02 -16.15 13.98
N THR A 113 10.48 -16.56 12.84
CA THR A 113 10.41 -15.75 11.62
C THR A 113 9.37 -14.64 11.77
N GLY A 114 9.61 -13.50 11.12
CA GLY A 114 8.68 -12.38 11.22
C GLY A 114 9.33 -11.02 11.21
N TYR A 115 8.48 -9.99 11.22
CA TYR A 115 8.88 -8.62 11.41
C TYR A 115 9.32 -8.35 12.85
N VAL A 116 10.44 -7.65 12.97
CA VAL A 116 10.95 -7.10 14.21
C VAL A 116 10.89 -5.59 14.12
N ALA A 117 10.24 -4.96 15.10
CA ALA A 117 10.25 -3.52 15.30
C ALA A 117 11.45 -3.12 16.15
N ILE A 118 12.33 -2.29 15.60
CA ILE A 118 13.51 -1.73 16.27
C ILE A 118 13.22 -0.26 16.56
N LYS A 119 12.97 0.07 17.82
CA LYS A 119 12.65 1.43 18.27
C LYS A 119 13.91 2.17 18.71
N ILE A 120 14.02 3.45 18.34
CA ILE A 120 15.11 4.35 18.69
C ILE A 120 14.50 5.60 19.33
N ALA A 121 14.90 5.90 20.56
CA ALA A 121 14.42 7.04 21.33
C ALA A 121 15.58 7.86 21.90
N GLY A 122 15.39 9.17 22.01
CA GLY A 122 16.37 10.10 22.55
C GLY A 122 16.29 10.14 24.06
N ARG A 123 17.43 10.01 24.76
CA ARG A 123 17.48 10.10 26.23
C ARG A 123 17.98 11.46 26.70
N SER A 124 19.13 11.88 26.17
CA SER A 124 19.74 13.19 26.44
C SER A 124 20.67 13.59 25.31
N LYS A 125 20.87 14.88 25.10
CA LYS A 125 21.86 15.45 24.17
C LYS A 125 22.50 16.67 24.81
N THR A 126 23.77 16.94 24.52
CA THR A 126 24.41 18.22 24.89
C THR A 126 24.42 19.20 23.71
N GLY A 127 24.31 18.69 22.49
CA GLY A 127 24.28 19.49 21.27
C GLY A 127 22.88 19.91 20.81
N SER A 128 22.86 20.50 19.62
CA SER A 128 21.66 21.04 18.99
C SER A 128 20.65 19.97 18.56
N ILE A 129 21.11 18.78 18.16
CA ILE A 129 20.29 17.62 17.76
C ILE A 129 20.72 16.34 18.48
N TYR A 130 19.86 15.31 18.47
CA TYR A 130 20.15 13.99 19.03
C TYR A 130 21.16 13.23 18.17
N ALA A 131 20.89 13.09 16.87
CA ALA A 131 21.77 12.48 15.88
C ALA A 131 21.13 12.57 14.49
N ASP A 132 21.94 12.50 13.45
CA ASP A 132 21.50 12.05 12.12
C ASP A 132 21.79 10.54 12.01
N ILE A 133 20.80 9.73 11.65
CA ILE A 133 20.93 8.26 11.58
C ILE A 133 20.52 7.81 10.18
N SER A 134 21.47 7.29 9.40
CA SER A 134 21.24 6.92 8.00
C SER A 134 20.76 5.48 7.83
N SER A 135 21.30 4.55 8.61
CA SER A 135 20.99 3.13 8.47
C SER A 135 21.22 2.35 9.76
N LEU A 136 20.65 1.14 9.80
CA LEU A 136 21.01 0.10 10.76
C LEU A 136 21.88 -0.94 10.05
N ALA A 137 22.96 -1.38 10.68
CA ALA A 137 23.67 -2.59 10.24
C ALA A 137 23.31 -3.75 11.17
N LEU A 138 22.80 -4.83 10.57
CA LEU A 138 22.48 -6.08 11.26
C LEU A 138 23.53 -7.10 10.89
N THR A 139 24.14 -7.76 11.89
CA THR A 139 25.20 -8.75 11.68
C THR A 139 24.92 -10.01 12.46
N GLY A 140 25.03 -11.18 11.83
CA GLY A 140 24.86 -12.47 12.51
C GLY A 140 24.78 -13.66 11.53
N PRO A 141 24.77 -14.90 12.04
CA PRO A 141 24.88 -16.10 11.21
C PRO A 141 23.67 -16.35 10.31
N ASN A 142 22.50 -15.81 10.68
CA ASN A 142 21.25 -15.96 9.95
C ASN A 142 20.79 -14.66 9.27
N ILE A 143 21.66 -13.65 9.18
CA ILE A 143 21.38 -12.38 8.51
C ILE A 143 21.82 -12.46 7.05
N LYS A 144 20.93 -12.87 6.16
CA LYS A 144 21.26 -13.06 4.73
C LYS A 144 20.33 -12.25 3.81
N GLU A 145 20.46 -12.46 2.50
CA GLU A 145 19.61 -11.84 1.49
C GLU A 145 18.11 -12.08 1.70
N ASN A 146 17.71 -13.19 2.33
CA ASN A 146 16.29 -13.45 2.62
C ASN A 146 15.70 -12.60 3.78
N THR A 147 16.48 -11.68 4.35
CA THR A 147 15.97 -10.66 5.26
C THR A 147 15.20 -9.62 4.45
N SER A 148 13.91 -9.44 4.73
CA SER A 148 13.04 -8.57 3.95
C SER A 148 12.97 -7.16 4.56
N PHE A 149 13.41 -6.20 3.75
CA PHE A 149 13.35 -4.76 3.98
C PHE A 149 13.59 -4.06 2.63
N VAL A 150 13.30 -2.76 2.56
CA VAL A 150 13.57 -1.92 1.39
C VAL A 150 15.07 -1.63 1.30
N ARG A 151 15.74 -2.09 0.24
CA ARG A 151 17.22 -2.12 0.17
C ARG A 151 17.86 -0.78 -0.18
N ASP A 152 17.23 -0.01 -1.03
CA ASP A 152 17.76 1.22 -1.62
C ASP A 152 16.60 2.09 -2.15
N ASN A 153 16.95 3.29 -2.64
CA ASN A 153 16.00 4.24 -3.22
C ASN A 153 16.05 4.27 -4.75
N GLU A 154 16.54 3.20 -5.40
CA GLU A 154 16.43 3.12 -6.85
C GLU A 154 14.95 3.18 -7.24
N GLY A 155 14.56 3.96 -8.25
CA GLY A 155 13.16 4.10 -8.66
C GLY A 155 12.20 4.55 -7.54
N ASP A 156 12.66 5.38 -6.60
CA ASP A 156 11.90 5.89 -5.47
C ASP A 156 11.37 4.81 -4.50
N PHE A 157 12.10 3.71 -4.37
CA PHE A 157 11.67 2.60 -3.51
C PHE A 157 11.54 2.95 -2.02
N PHE A 158 12.12 4.05 -1.52
CA PHE A 158 11.81 4.50 -0.16
C PHE A 158 10.38 5.01 -0.04
N TYR A 159 9.86 5.70 -1.07
CA TYR A 159 8.47 6.11 -1.12
C TYR A 159 7.54 4.88 -1.28
N TRP A 160 7.78 4.05 -2.30
CA TRP A 160 6.96 2.86 -2.58
C TRP A 160 7.01 1.82 -1.47
N GLY A 161 8.22 1.57 -0.95
CA GLY A 161 8.44 0.63 0.14
C GLY A 161 7.79 1.06 1.44
N ARG A 162 7.69 2.37 1.70
CA ARG A 162 6.96 2.89 2.87
C ARG A 162 5.44 2.85 2.69
N ARG A 163 4.93 3.13 1.48
CA ARG A 163 3.52 2.86 1.13
C ARG A 163 3.16 1.39 1.38
N GLY A 164 4.07 0.48 1.04
CA GLY A 164 3.88 -0.95 1.23
C GLY A 164 3.29 -1.63 0.00
N PRO A 165 3.09 -2.96 0.06
CA PRO A 165 2.73 -3.75 -1.11
C PRO A 165 1.23 -3.65 -1.38
N SER A 166 0.84 -3.03 -2.50
CA SER A 166 -0.53 -3.14 -3.01
C SER A 166 -0.82 -4.60 -3.38
N VAL A 167 -2.05 -5.05 -3.14
CA VAL A 167 -2.49 -6.42 -3.38
C VAL A 167 -3.71 -6.45 -4.28
N HIS A 168 -3.87 -7.50 -5.08
CA HIS A 168 -4.91 -7.55 -6.11
C HIS A 168 -5.57 -8.93 -6.17
N LEU A 169 -6.81 -8.94 -6.65
CA LEU A 169 -7.58 -10.12 -7.03
C LEU A 169 -7.97 -9.97 -8.50
N GLY A 170 -7.47 -10.84 -9.37
CA GLY A 170 -7.90 -10.93 -10.77
C GLY A 170 -8.97 -12.00 -10.93
N TYR A 171 -10.19 -11.60 -11.31
CA TYR A 171 -11.33 -12.49 -11.44
C TYR A 171 -11.29 -13.28 -12.75
N VAL A 172 -11.59 -14.57 -12.67
CA VAL A 172 -11.56 -15.45 -13.84
C VAL A 172 -12.89 -15.35 -14.59
N ILE A 173 -12.85 -14.81 -15.81
CA ILE A 173 -13.99 -14.78 -16.73
C ILE A 173 -14.05 -16.13 -17.47
N PRO A 174 -15.22 -16.78 -17.57
CA PRO A 174 -15.37 -17.98 -18.40
C PRO A 174 -15.10 -17.69 -19.89
N ASP A 175 -14.35 -18.56 -20.57
CA ASP A 175 -13.83 -18.34 -21.95
C ASP A 175 -14.89 -17.99 -23.02
N ASN A 176 -16.16 -18.37 -22.80
CA ASN A 176 -17.26 -18.18 -23.75
C ASN A 176 -18.21 -17.04 -23.34
N LYS A 177 -17.72 -16.05 -22.59
CA LYS A 177 -18.53 -14.95 -22.07
C LYS A 177 -17.90 -13.59 -22.34
N ASN A 178 -18.68 -12.71 -22.96
CA ASN A 178 -18.43 -11.28 -22.89
C ASN A 178 -18.89 -10.77 -21.53
N ALA A 179 -18.15 -9.80 -20.98
CA ALA A 179 -18.58 -9.04 -19.82
C ALA A 179 -18.93 -7.61 -20.27
N GLU A 180 -20.19 -7.37 -20.64
CA GLU A 180 -20.68 -6.01 -20.84
C GLU A 180 -20.80 -5.29 -19.48
N TRP A 181 -21.15 -6.04 -18.43
CA TRP A 181 -21.30 -5.53 -17.07
C TRP A 181 -20.42 -6.30 -16.09
N PHE A 182 -19.91 -5.60 -15.06
CA PHE A 182 -19.25 -6.20 -13.91
C PHE A 182 -19.77 -5.57 -12.61
N TYR A 183 -20.28 -6.43 -11.73
CA TYR A 183 -20.83 -6.11 -10.42
C TYR A 183 -19.96 -6.69 -9.31
N ASN A 184 -19.74 -5.93 -8.24
CA ASN A 184 -19.01 -6.35 -7.05
C ASN A 184 -19.56 -5.68 -5.78
N GLU A 185 -19.52 -6.37 -4.64
CA GLU A 185 -19.88 -5.83 -3.33
C GLU A 185 -18.63 -5.66 -2.46
N VAL A 186 -18.44 -4.47 -1.89
CA VAL A 186 -17.24 -4.13 -1.10
C VAL A 186 -17.63 -3.81 0.33
N THR A 187 -16.97 -4.47 1.27
CA THR A 187 -17.11 -4.21 2.71
C THR A 187 -15.76 -3.96 3.34
N VAL A 188 -15.53 -2.73 3.81
CA VAL A 188 -14.36 -2.40 4.62
C VAL A 188 -14.71 -2.62 6.08
N PRO A 189 -14.08 -3.56 6.81
CA PRO A 189 -14.40 -3.82 8.21
C PRO A 189 -14.17 -2.58 9.07
N LYS A 190 -14.87 -2.49 10.21
CA LYS A 190 -14.63 -1.41 11.18
C LYS A 190 -13.15 -1.34 11.54
N ASN A 191 -12.63 -0.11 11.65
CA ASN A 191 -11.23 0.22 11.93
C ASN A 191 -10.23 -0.14 10.82
N ASN A 192 -10.69 -0.55 9.62
CA ASN A 192 -9.82 -0.80 8.47
C ASN A 192 -9.93 0.29 7.39
N ASP A 193 -10.77 1.30 7.60
CA ASP A 193 -10.87 2.52 6.81
C ASP A 193 -9.74 3.50 7.13
N VAL A 194 -8.50 3.00 7.04
CA VAL A 194 -7.30 3.77 7.35
C VAL A 194 -7.15 4.90 6.33
N LEU A 195 -6.72 6.08 6.77
CA LEU A 195 -6.36 7.18 5.89
C LEU A 195 -5.38 6.71 4.80
N GLY A 196 -5.47 7.26 3.59
CA GLY A 196 -4.55 6.87 2.52
C GLY A 196 -4.88 5.53 1.87
N SER A 197 -6.08 4.98 2.09
CA SER A 197 -6.47 3.69 1.49
C SER A 197 -7.26 3.89 0.20
N TYR A 198 -6.99 3.05 -0.79
CA TYR A 198 -7.87 2.86 -1.93
C TYR A 198 -8.37 1.41 -1.96
N PHE A 199 -9.70 1.25 -1.80
CA PHE A 199 -10.43 0.00 -1.90
C PHE A 199 -11.07 -0.08 -3.29
N MET A 200 -10.29 -0.56 -4.26
CA MET A 200 -10.72 -0.61 -5.65
C MET A 200 -11.60 -1.84 -5.89
N ALA A 201 -12.84 -1.61 -6.33
CA ALA A 201 -13.89 -2.60 -6.43
C ALA A 201 -13.97 -3.27 -7.81
N CYS A 202 -14.12 -2.46 -8.86
CA CYS A 202 -14.37 -2.90 -10.23
C CYS A 202 -13.31 -2.35 -11.18
N GLY A 203 -12.19 -3.04 -11.28
CA GLY A 203 -11.12 -2.76 -12.24
C GLY A 203 -11.34 -3.51 -13.54
N PHE A 204 -10.83 -2.94 -14.63
CA PHE A 204 -10.88 -3.50 -15.97
C PHE A 204 -9.61 -3.11 -16.74
N GLY A 205 -9.42 -3.63 -17.96
CA GLY A 205 -8.19 -3.45 -18.73
C GLY A 205 -7.76 -1.98 -18.92
N GLU A 206 -8.74 -1.09 -19.02
CA GLU A 206 -8.54 0.32 -19.36
C GLU A 206 -8.88 1.27 -18.20
N GLY A 207 -9.12 0.78 -16.98
CA GLY A 207 -9.50 1.67 -15.88
C GLY A 207 -9.82 0.99 -14.56
N TYR A 208 -10.29 1.81 -13.62
CA TYR A 208 -10.61 1.38 -12.26
C TYR A 208 -11.81 2.12 -11.69
N PHE A 209 -12.50 1.47 -10.76
CA PHE A 209 -13.63 2.03 -10.04
C PHE A 209 -13.67 1.54 -8.59
N GLY A 210 -13.71 2.45 -7.62
CA GLY A 210 -13.73 2.07 -6.20
C GLY A 210 -13.93 3.24 -5.23
N MET A 211 -13.50 3.06 -3.98
CA MET A 211 -13.66 4.08 -2.93
C MET A 211 -12.41 4.29 -2.08
N GLN A 212 -12.20 5.53 -1.65
CA GLN A 212 -10.98 6.00 -0.97
C GLN A 212 -11.26 6.61 0.40
N VAL A 213 -10.23 6.65 1.24
CA VAL A 213 -10.16 7.48 2.46
C VAL A 213 -9.11 8.56 2.24
N ASN A 214 -9.57 9.76 1.86
CA ASN A 214 -8.70 10.84 1.38
C ASN A 214 -8.24 11.74 2.53
N SER A 215 -9.12 11.99 3.49
CA SER A 215 -8.82 12.75 4.71
C SER A 215 -9.68 12.26 5.89
N PRO A 216 -9.45 12.73 7.13
CA PRO A 216 -10.35 12.46 8.24
C PRO A 216 -11.82 12.86 8.00
N ALA A 217 -12.08 13.80 7.07
CA ALA A 217 -13.41 14.34 6.79
C ALA A 217 -13.91 14.07 5.36
N GLU A 218 -13.09 13.46 4.50
CA GLU A 218 -13.35 13.36 3.07
C GLU A 218 -13.06 11.97 2.53
N ARG A 219 -14.01 11.46 1.75
CA ARG A 219 -13.93 10.16 1.09
C ARG A 219 -14.49 10.26 -0.32
N HIS A 220 -13.80 9.62 -1.26
CA HIS A 220 -14.16 9.65 -2.67
C HIS A 220 -14.69 8.29 -3.13
N ILE A 221 -15.66 8.34 -4.03
CA ILE A 221 -15.99 7.24 -4.95
C ILE A 221 -15.36 7.61 -6.29
N LEU A 222 -14.28 6.93 -6.69
CA LEU A 222 -13.41 7.31 -7.80
C LEU A 222 -13.57 6.35 -8.99
N PHE A 223 -13.76 6.90 -10.18
CA PHE A 223 -13.82 6.18 -11.45
C PHE A 223 -12.90 6.84 -12.48
N SER A 224 -11.97 6.06 -13.05
CA SER A 224 -10.99 6.54 -14.02
C SER A 224 -10.85 5.59 -15.21
N VAL A 225 -10.56 6.17 -16.38
CA VAL A 225 -10.29 5.46 -17.63
C VAL A 225 -9.01 6.03 -18.25
N TRP A 226 -8.02 5.18 -18.53
CA TRP A 226 -6.79 5.58 -19.22
C TRP A 226 -7.04 5.87 -20.70
N SER A 227 -6.41 6.92 -21.21
CA SER A 227 -6.30 7.19 -22.64
C SER A 227 -5.54 6.05 -23.35
N PRO A 228 -5.81 5.78 -24.64
CA PRO A 228 -4.92 4.95 -25.45
C PRO A 228 -3.52 5.56 -25.65
N PHE A 229 -3.35 6.86 -25.44
CA PHE A 229 -2.07 7.55 -25.60
C PHE A 229 -1.16 7.36 -24.39
N ASN A 230 0.04 6.83 -24.61
CA ASN A 230 1.01 6.58 -23.54
C ASN A 230 1.74 7.87 -23.13
N THR A 231 1.32 8.47 -22.02
CA THR A 231 1.97 9.64 -21.43
C THR A 231 1.62 9.78 -19.94
N ASP A 232 2.49 10.43 -19.17
CA ASP A 232 2.24 10.82 -17.79
C ASP A 232 1.70 12.25 -17.65
N ASP A 233 1.59 12.99 -18.77
CA ASP A 233 1.03 14.35 -18.80
C ASP A 233 -0.24 14.38 -19.67
N PRO A 234 -1.44 14.50 -19.07
CA PRO A 234 -2.70 14.45 -19.83
C PRO A 234 -2.80 15.57 -20.87
N LYS A 235 -2.08 16.69 -20.68
CA LYS A 235 -2.08 17.81 -21.64
C LYS A 235 -1.38 17.46 -22.95
N LYS A 236 -0.59 16.39 -22.98
CA LYS A 236 0.09 15.90 -24.20
C LYS A 236 -0.77 14.94 -25.01
N ILE A 237 -1.92 14.51 -24.50
CA ILE A 237 -2.81 13.60 -25.22
C ILE A 237 -3.40 14.35 -26.44
N PRO A 238 -3.23 13.83 -27.66
CA PRO A 238 -3.89 14.36 -28.85
C PRO A 238 -5.42 14.39 -28.70
N ASP A 239 -6.09 15.38 -29.29
CA ASP A 239 -7.55 15.56 -29.10
C ASP A 239 -8.37 14.32 -29.51
N ASP A 240 -7.93 13.57 -30.53
CA ASP A 240 -8.56 12.33 -31.00
C ASP A 240 -8.31 11.10 -30.10
N GLN A 241 -7.48 11.25 -29.06
CA GLN A 241 -7.13 10.22 -28.09
C GLN A 241 -7.53 10.58 -26.65
N LYS A 242 -8.14 11.75 -26.45
CA LYS A 242 -8.67 12.16 -25.15
C LYS A 242 -9.90 11.34 -24.77
N ILE A 243 -10.03 11.11 -23.47
CA ILE A 243 -11.24 10.52 -22.91
C ILE A 243 -12.37 11.56 -22.99
N VAL A 244 -13.49 11.18 -23.59
CA VAL A 244 -14.64 12.07 -23.78
C VAL A 244 -15.69 11.83 -22.70
N MET A 245 -16.12 12.88 -22.01
CA MET A 245 -17.23 12.81 -21.07
C MET A 245 -18.57 12.69 -21.80
N VAL A 246 -19.30 11.60 -21.58
CA VAL A 246 -20.62 11.35 -22.20
C VAL A 246 -21.75 11.71 -21.25
N LYS A 247 -21.64 11.28 -19.98
CA LYS A 247 -22.61 11.60 -18.92
C LYS A 247 -21.90 11.80 -17.61
N LYS A 248 -22.52 12.59 -16.74
CA LYS A 248 -21.98 12.95 -15.42
C LYS A 248 -23.09 12.88 -14.39
N GLY A 249 -22.83 12.20 -13.28
CA GLY A 249 -23.75 12.15 -12.15
C GLY A 249 -23.88 13.47 -11.39
N ALA A 250 -24.95 13.60 -10.62
CA ALA A 250 -25.12 14.72 -9.71
C ALA A 250 -23.99 14.75 -8.65
N ASN A 251 -23.46 15.93 -8.36
CA ASN A 251 -22.38 16.14 -7.38
C ASN A 251 -21.07 15.37 -7.67
N VAL A 252 -20.87 14.92 -8.90
CA VAL A 252 -19.62 14.31 -9.34
C VAL A 252 -18.65 15.41 -9.80
N HIS A 253 -17.39 15.29 -9.42
CA HIS A 253 -16.29 16.07 -9.95
C HIS A 253 -15.64 15.31 -11.09
N THR A 254 -15.15 16.02 -12.10
CA THR A 254 -14.64 15.41 -13.35
C THR A 254 -13.41 16.16 -13.81
N GLY A 255 -12.41 15.45 -14.30
CA GLY A 255 -11.16 16.02 -14.78
C GLY A 255 -10.28 14.99 -15.47
N GLU A 256 -8.99 15.29 -15.53
CA GLU A 256 -7.96 14.42 -16.11
C GLU A 256 -6.98 13.98 -15.02
N PHE A 257 -6.24 12.90 -15.27
CA PHE A 257 -5.17 12.41 -14.40
C PHE A 257 -3.90 12.09 -15.19
N GLY A 258 -2.76 12.00 -14.50
CA GLY A 258 -1.43 11.78 -15.04
C GLY A 258 -0.49 11.09 -14.03
N SER A 259 0.81 11.03 -14.35
CA SER A 259 1.90 10.44 -13.53
C SER A 259 1.87 8.92 -13.35
N GLU A 260 0.87 8.23 -13.89
CA GLU A 260 0.72 6.77 -13.86
C GLU A 260 0.07 6.28 -15.16
N GLY A 261 0.56 6.79 -16.29
CA GLY A 261 -0.27 6.98 -17.47
C GLY A 261 -1.21 8.17 -17.29
N SER A 262 -2.04 8.45 -18.30
CA SER A 262 -2.96 9.60 -18.28
C SER A 262 -4.32 9.26 -18.85
N GLY A 263 -5.35 9.98 -18.42
CA GLY A 263 -6.73 9.73 -18.87
C GLY A 263 -7.77 10.62 -18.21
N GLY A 264 -9.03 10.20 -18.29
CA GLY A 264 -10.16 10.88 -17.66
C GLY A 264 -10.47 10.28 -16.29
N GLN A 265 -10.77 11.14 -15.32
CA GLN A 265 -11.20 10.72 -13.99
C GLN A 265 -12.47 11.45 -13.54
N SER A 266 -13.19 10.80 -12.64
CA SER A 266 -14.36 11.37 -11.98
C SER A 266 -14.43 10.88 -10.55
N TYR A 267 -14.88 11.73 -9.62
CA TYR A 267 -15.13 11.30 -8.25
C TYR A 267 -16.36 11.96 -7.64
N MET A 268 -17.08 11.20 -6.82
CA MET A 268 -18.15 11.72 -5.96
C MET A 268 -17.64 11.81 -4.53
N LEU A 269 -17.88 12.96 -3.89
CA LEU A 269 -17.69 13.08 -2.44
C LEU A 269 -18.81 12.31 -1.74
N TYR A 270 -18.45 11.19 -1.10
CA TYR A 270 -19.40 10.38 -0.37
C TYR A 270 -18.72 9.77 0.85
N ASN A 271 -19.14 10.22 2.04
CA ASN A 271 -18.60 9.77 3.32
C ASN A 271 -19.12 8.38 3.71
N TRP A 272 -18.73 7.38 2.91
CA TRP A 272 -19.00 5.98 3.17
C TRP A 272 -18.44 5.54 4.53
N LYS A 273 -19.07 4.54 5.13
CA LYS A 273 -18.86 4.09 6.51
C LYS A 273 -18.31 2.67 6.53
N ALA A 274 -17.24 2.45 7.30
CA ALA A 274 -16.75 1.11 7.55
C ALA A 274 -17.82 0.23 8.23
N GLY A 275 -17.87 -1.03 7.84
CA GLY A 275 -18.87 -2.02 8.24
C GLY A 275 -20.08 -2.09 7.32
N ASN A 276 -20.32 -1.10 6.45
CA ASN A 276 -21.35 -1.16 5.43
C ASN A 276 -20.83 -1.87 4.17
N THR A 277 -21.76 -2.52 3.47
CA THR A 277 -21.51 -3.14 2.16
C THR A 277 -22.02 -2.21 1.06
N TYR A 278 -21.11 -1.74 0.22
CA TYR A 278 -21.40 -0.92 -0.96
C TYR A 278 -21.40 -1.78 -2.21
N LYS A 279 -22.13 -1.37 -3.25
CA LYS A 279 -22.17 -2.10 -4.52
C LYS A 279 -21.61 -1.23 -5.63
N PHE A 280 -20.80 -1.83 -6.48
CA PHE A 280 -20.18 -1.19 -7.62
C PHE A 280 -20.61 -1.92 -8.88
N LEU A 281 -20.99 -1.15 -9.89
CA LEU A 281 -21.37 -1.67 -11.19
C LEU A 281 -20.65 -0.86 -12.27
N VAL A 282 -19.92 -1.53 -13.14
CA VAL A 282 -19.32 -0.91 -14.32
C VAL A 282 -19.84 -1.60 -15.57
N LYS A 283 -20.05 -0.80 -16.63
CA LYS A 283 -20.41 -1.25 -17.97
C LYS A 283 -19.32 -0.84 -18.95
N ALA A 284 -18.94 -1.71 -19.88
CA ALA A 284 -18.23 -1.31 -21.09
C ALA A 284 -18.94 -1.83 -22.33
N LYS A 285 -19.22 -0.95 -23.29
CA LYS A 285 -19.88 -1.30 -24.54
C LYS A 285 -19.20 -0.60 -25.72
N PRO A 286 -18.74 -1.34 -26.74
CA PRO A 286 -18.31 -0.74 -27.99
C PRO A 286 -19.46 0.00 -28.67
N ASP A 287 -19.18 1.18 -29.24
CA ASP A 287 -20.22 2.01 -29.87
C ASP A 287 -20.33 1.80 -31.40
N GLY A 288 -19.45 0.98 -31.97
CA GLY A 288 -19.38 0.69 -33.41
C GLY A 288 -18.52 1.65 -34.23
N ASN A 289 -17.93 2.68 -33.61
CA ASN A 289 -17.14 3.73 -34.27
C ASN A 289 -15.69 3.78 -33.75
N ASP A 290 -15.08 2.62 -33.48
CA ASP A 290 -13.74 2.49 -32.86
C ASP A 290 -13.63 3.17 -31.47
N HIS A 291 -14.75 3.24 -30.75
CA HIS A 291 -14.81 3.71 -29.38
C HIS A 291 -15.48 2.69 -28.49
N THR A 292 -15.13 2.74 -27.20
CA THR A 292 -15.80 1.97 -26.15
C THR A 292 -16.26 2.93 -25.06
N VAL A 293 -17.54 2.85 -24.69
CA VAL A 293 -18.14 3.66 -23.64
C VAL A 293 -18.13 2.89 -22.33
N TYR A 294 -17.49 3.46 -21.31
CA TYR A 294 -17.40 2.96 -19.95
C TYR A 294 -18.31 3.76 -19.03
N THR A 295 -19.20 3.11 -18.29
CA THR A 295 -20.12 3.80 -17.36
C THR A 295 -20.09 3.15 -15.99
N ALA A 296 -20.03 3.96 -14.94
CA ALA A 296 -19.89 3.50 -13.56
C ALA A 296 -21.05 3.98 -12.68
N TRP A 297 -21.61 3.05 -11.90
CA TRP A 297 -22.66 3.33 -10.91
C TRP A 297 -22.27 2.79 -9.54
N PHE A 298 -22.60 3.57 -8.51
CA PHE A 298 -22.33 3.26 -7.12
C PHE A 298 -23.64 3.16 -6.34
N PHE A 299 -23.81 2.10 -5.56
CA PHE A 299 -24.96 1.94 -4.68
C PHE A 299 -24.57 2.24 -3.23
N ALA A 300 -25.26 3.21 -2.66
CA ALA A 300 -25.17 3.58 -1.26
C ALA A 300 -26.30 2.90 -0.46
N PRO A 301 -26.02 1.97 0.47
CA PRO A 301 -27.06 1.35 1.29
C PRO A 301 -27.78 2.34 2.22
N GLU A 302 -27.16 3.47 2.56
CA GLU A 302 -27.80 4.49 3.40
C GLU A 302 -28.88 5.28 2.66
N ALA A 303 -28.72 5.47 1.35
CA ALA A 303 -29.70 6.13 0.48
C ALA A 303 -30.62 5.11 -0.22
N ASN A 304 -30.22 3.84 -0.26
CA ASN A 304 -30.90 2.75 -0.95
C ASN A 304 -31.16 3.04 -2.44
N GLU A 305 -30.19 3.71 -3.09
CA GLU A 305 -30.28 4.10 -4.49
C GLU A 305 -28.93 3.94 -5.23
N TRP A 306 -29.02 3.82 -6.55
CA TRP A 306 -27.88 3.84 -7.44
C TRP A 306 -27.58 5.28 -7.86
N HIS A 307 -26.31 5.67 -7.76
CA HIS A 307 -25.80 6.94 -8.27
C HIS A 307 -24.97 6.68 -9.52
N LEU A 308 -25.27 7.41 -10.60
CA LEU A 308 -24.33 7.52 -11.72
C LEU A 308 -23.08 8.27 -11.24
N ILE A 309 -21.90 7.77 -11.55
CA ILE A 309 -20.65 8.49 -11.34
C ILE A 309 -20.30 9.25 -12.63
N ALA A 310 -19.89 8.52 -13.66
CA ALA A 310 -19.68 9.09 -14.98
C ALA A 310 -19.83 8.04 -16.07
N SER A 311 -19.97 8.53 -17.30
CA SER A 311 -19.86 7.76 -18.53
C SER A 311 -18.78 8.40 -19.40
N PHE A 312 -17.76 7.63 -19.74
CA PHE A 312 -16.61 8.05 -20.53
C PHE A 312 -16.53 7.26 -21.83
N SER A 313 -16.31 7.95 -22.96
CA SER A 313 -15.97 7.31 -24.23
C SER A 313 -14.46 7.32 -24.42
N ARG A 314 -13.88 6.13 -24.60
CA ARG A 314 -12.46 5.93 -24.90
C ARG A 314 -12.29 5.70 -26.41
N PRO A 315 -11.56 6.56 -27.13
CA PRO A 315 -11.26 6.38 -28.55
C PRO A 315 -10.30 5.21 -28.80
N GLN A 316 -10.18 4.80 -30.06
CA GLN A 316 -9.26 3.75 -30.53
C GLN A 316 -9.39 2.45 -29.72
N THR A 317 -10.64 2.09 -29.42
CA THR A 317 -10.96 0.98 -28.51
C THR A 317 -12.25 0.31 -28.93
N ASN A 318 -12.21 -1.01 -29.13
CA ASN A 318 -13.39 -1.81 -29.45
C ASN A 318 -13.42 -3.06 -28.55
N THR A 319 -13.89 -2.93 -27.30
CA THR A 319 -13.87 -4.04 -26.32
C THR A 319 -15.05 -4.04 -25.36
N TYR A 320 -15.41 -5.22 -24.88
CA TYR A 320 -16.11 -5.41 -23.61
C TYR A 320 -15.12 -5.40 -22.44
N LEU A 321 -15.61 -5.48 -21.20
CA LEU A 321 -14.75 -5.51 -20.03
C LEU A 321 -13.84 -6.76 -20.06
N LYS A 322 -12.55 -6.52 -19.83
CA LYS A 322 -11.50 -7.55 -19.70
C LYS A 322 -10.68 -7.26 -18.46
N HIS A 323 -9.88 -8.24 -18.03
CA HIS A 323 -8.96 -8.10 -16.90
C HIS A 323 -9.67 -7.61 -15.62
N LEU A 324 -10.83 -8.20 -15.32
CA LEU A 324 -11.64 -7.83 -14.16
C LEU A 324 -10.83 -8.04 -12.88
N HIS A 325 -10.74 -7.02 -12.05
CA HIS A 325 -9.95 -7.11 -10.83
C HIS A 325 -10.44 -6.19 -9.71
N SER A 326 -9.93 -6.44 -8.51
CA SER A 326 -10.02 -5.55 -7.34
C SER A 326 -8.63 -5.39 -6.73
N PHE A 327 -8.40 -4.29 -6.00
CA PHE A 327 -7.14 -4.11 -5.27
C PHE A 327 -7.32 -3.35 -3.96
N LEU A 328 -6.33 -3.52 -3.08
CA LEU A 328 -6.16 -2.74 -1.87
C LEU A 328 -4.79 -2.06 -1.91
N GLU A 329 -4.81 -0.74 -1.83
CA GLU A 329 -3.62 0.11 -1.89
C GLU A 329 -3.54 1.03 -0.68
N ASN A 330 -2.29 1.33 -0.27
CA ASN A 330 -1.96 2.48 0.54
C ASN A 330 -1.23 3.53 -0.32
N PHE A 331 -1.77 4.75 -0.40
CA PHE A 331 -1.18 5.88 -1.11
C PHE A 331 -0.48 6.90 -0.19
N ASP A 332 -0.45 6.66 1.12
CA ASP A 332 0.24 7.50 2.11
C ASP A 332 1.40 6.72 2.78
N PRO A 333 2.68 7.06 2.50
CA PRO A 333 3.84 6.43 3.14
C PRO A 333 3.78 6.39 4.67
N GLU A 334 3.19 7.40 5.32
CA GLU A 334 3.14 7.47 6.78
C GLU A 334 2.16 6.46 7.40
N GLN A 335 1.23 5.92 6.60
CA GLN A 335 0.26 4.91 7.03
C GLN A 335 0.72 3.47 6.77
N GLY A 336 1.95 3.27 6.28
CA GLY A 336 2.49 1.94 5.96
C GLY A 336 2.64 1.01 7.16
N THR A 337 2.60 1.57 8.38
CA THR A 337 2.63 0.84 9.66
C THR A 337 1.27 0.37 10.14
N ILE A 338 0.20 0.70 9.42
CA ILE A 338 -1.17 0.37 9.82
C ILE A 338 -1.74 -0.64 8.82
N THR A 339 -2.19 -1.78 9.36
CA THR A 339 -2.88 -2.80 8.57
C THR A 339 -4.23 -2.30 8.11
N ARG A 340 -4.59 -2.68 6.88
CA ARG A 340 -5.89 -2.40 6.27
C ARG A 340 -6.37 -3.68 5.61
N LYS A 341 -7.68 -3.89 5.62
CA LYS A 341 -8.36 -5.09 5.13
C LYS A 341 -9.67 -4.70 4.45
N VAL A 342 -10.05 -5.48 3.44
CA VAL A 342 -11.31 -5.32 2.71
C VAL A 342 -11.83 -6.68 2.27
N TYR A 343 -13.16 -6.80 2.21
CA TYR A 343 -13.85 -7.95 1.67
C TYR A 343 -14.53 -7.60 0.35
N PHE A 344 -14.41 -8.50 -0.63
CA PHE A 344 -15.10 -8.47 -1.91
C PHE A 344 -16.01 -9.68 -1.99
N ASN A 345 -17.26 -9.46 -2.39
CA ASN A 345 -18.27 -10.50 -2.40
C ASN A 345 -19.22 -10.34 -3.58
N ASN A 346 -19.93 -11.43 -3.88
CA ASN A 346 -21.00 -11.47 -4.84
C ASN A 346 -20.60 -10.89 -6.22
N GLU A 347 -19.43 -11.27 -6.74
CA GLU A 347 -18.99 -10.88 -8.07
C GLU A 347 -19.85 -11.51 -9.17
N TRP A 348 -20.33 -10.68 -10.10
CA TRP A 348 -21.12 -11.13 -11.25
C TRP A 348 -20.77 -10.35 -12.50
N ILE A 349 -20.84 -11.02 -13.65
CA ILE A 349 -20.82 -10.38 -14.96
C ILE A 349 -22.16 -10.58 -15.67
N ALA A 350 -22.55 -9.65 -16.54
CA ALA A 350 -23.61 -9.88 -17.51
C ALA A 350 -23.07 -9.69 -18.93
N ASP A 351 -23.49 -10.57 -19.83
CA ASP A 351 -23.22 -10.44 -21.26
C ASP A 351 -24.14 -9.38 -21.91
N GLU A 352 -23.96 -9.15 -23.21
CA GLU A 352 -24.70 -8.16 -23.98
C GLU A 352 -26.22 -8.39 -24.04
N ASN A 353 -26.67 -9.61 -23.68
CA ASN A 353 -28.07 -9.99 -23.59
C ASN A 353 -28.62 -9.86 -22.15
N GLY A 354 -27.82 -9.35 -21.21
CA GLY A 354 -28.19 -9.21 -19.80
C GLY A 354 -28.16 -10.51 -19.02
N LYS A 355 -27.53 -11.59 -19.53
CA LYS A 355 -27.46 -12.87 -18.82
C LYS A 355 -26.34 -12.87 -17.80
N TRP A 356 -26.73 -12.85 -16.53
CA TRP A 356 -25.83 -12.87 -15.38
C TRP A 356 -25.08 -14.20 -15.21
N THR A 357 -23.79 -14.13 -14.88
CA THR A 357 -22.91 -15.26 -14.52
C THR A 357 -22.10 -14.88 -13.27
N GLU A 358 -22.19 -15.71 -12.22
CA GLU A 358 -21.44 -15.48 -10.97
C GLU A 358 -19.97 -15.85 -11.16
N LEU A 359 -19.07 -15.01 -10.66
CA LEU A 359 -17.63 -15.26 -10.64
C LEU A 359 -17.21 -15.70 -9.24
N ASN A 360 -16.61 -16.87 -9.11
CA ASN A 360 -16.20 -17.41 -7.81
C ASN A 360 -14.73 -17.78 -7.73
N LYS A 361 -13.91 -17.36 -8.70
CA LYS A 361 -12.47 -17.60 -8.75
C LYS A 361 -11.70 -16.30 -8.89
N ALA A 362 -10.66 -16.14 -8.08
CA ALA A 362 -9.80 -14.96 -8.11
C ALA A 362 -8.33 -15.34 -7.94
N ARG A 363 -7.46 -14.83 -8.82
CA ARG A 363 -6.01 -14.94 -8.70
C ARG A 363 -5.49 -13.83 -7.80
N PHE A 364 -4.81 -14.19 -6.71
CA PHE A 364 -4.16 -13.25 -5.81
C PHE A 364 -2.77 -12.83 -6.34
N THR A 365 -2.48 -11.53 -6.33
CA THR A 365 -1.15 -10.99 -6.65
C THR A 365 -0.79 -9.87 -5.67
N ALA A 366 0.50 -9.50 -5.65
CA ALA A 366 0.98 -8.27 -5.02
C ALA A 366 1.85 -7.51 -6.03
N ASP A 367 1.97 -6.21 -5.81
CA ASP A 367 2.74 -5.29 -6.65
C ASP A 367 4.26 -5.59 -6.65
N ASN A 368 5.02 -4.70 -7.29
CA ASN A 368 6.48 -4.82 -7.38
C ASN A 368 7.16 -4.80 -5.99
N THR A 369 6.63 -4.04 -5.02
CA THR A 369 7.15 -3.99 -3.65
C THR A 369 7.05 -5.37 -2.98
N GLY A 370 5.91 -6.04 -3.14
CA GLY A 370 5.70 -7.41 -2.68
C GLY A 370 6.48 -8.44 -3.49
N ALA A 371 6.60 -8.23 -4.81
CA ALA A 371 7.30 -9.15 -5.71
C ALA A 371 8.81 -9.19 -5.49
N LYS A 372 9.44 -8.04 -5.22
CA LYS A 372 10.85 -7.94 -4.81
C LYS A 372 11.11 -8.53 -3.42
N GLY A 373 10.06 -8.77 -2.62
CA GLY A 373 10.18 -9.24 -1.25
C GLY A 373 10.73 -8.18 -0.27
N TYR A 374 10.64 -6.89 -0.63
CA TYR A 374 11.04 -5.79 0.26
C TYR A 374 10.06 -5.64 1.42
N ARG A 375 8.77 -5.79 1.12
CA ARG A 375 7.68 -5.86 2.09
C ARG A 375 6.92 -7.16 1.89
N MET A 376 6.64 -7.86 2.98
CA MET A 376 6.02 -9.18 3.03
C MET A 376 4.73 -9.18 3.86
N ASP A 377 4.24 -8.02 4.25
CA ASP A 377 2.98 -7.82 4.95
C ASP A 377 1.83 -7.61 3.94
N TYR A 378 1.59 -8.68 3.17
CA TYR A 378 0.50 -8.79 2.21
C TYR A 378 -0.22 -10.14 2.33
N SER A 379 -1.53 -10.13 2.21
CA SER A 379 -2.35 -11.34 2.25
C SER A 379 -3.65 -11.16 1.46
N GLY A 380 -4.19 -12.27 1.01
CA GLY A 380 -5.49 -12.38 0.37
C GLY A 380 -5.95 -13.84 0.38
N GLY A 381 -7.23 -14.05 0.14
CA GLY A 381 -7.82 -15.37 0.16
C GLY A 381 -9.33 -15.34 0.33
N VAL A 382 -9.87 -16.40 0.93
CA VAL A 382 -11.30 -16.53 1.25
C VAL A 382 -11.47 -16.55 2.76
N ASP A 383 -12.41 -15.75 3.25
CA ASP A 383 -12.75 -15.61 4.67
C ASP A 383 -14.24 -15.29 4.79
N GLY A 384 -14.97 -16.06 5.61
CA GLY A 384 -16.42 -15.88 5.77
C GLY A 384 -17.26 -16.02 4.49
N GLY A 385 -16.76 -16.75 3.48
CA GLY A 385 -17.43 -16.91 2.18
C GLY A 385 -17.19 -15.76 1.18
N ALA A 386 -16.47 -14.71 1.58
CA ALA A 386 -16.06 -13.61 0.72
C ALA A 386 -14.57 -13.75 0.36
N PHE A 387 -14.15 -13.13 -0.74
CA PHE A 387 -12.74 -12.87 -0.95
C PHE A 387 -12.27 -11.73 -0.04
N TYR A 388 -11.00 -11.73 0.35
CA TYR A 388 -10.41 -10.62 1.09
C TYR A 388 -9.03 -10.25 0.54
N LEU A 389 -8.68 -8.99 0.79
CA LEU A 389 -7.33 -8.45 0.64
C LEU A 389 -6.92 -7.77 1.95
N GLN A 390 -5.65 -7.90 2.30
CA GLN A 390 -5.05 -7.31 3.50
C GLN A 390 -3.59 -6.93 3.21
N ASN A 391 -3.18 -5.72 3.57
CA ASN A 391 -1.78 -5.31 3.46
C ASN A 391 -1.38 -4.33 4.56
N CYS A 392 -0.08 -4.01 4.60
CA CYS A 392 0.55 -3.08 5.53
C CYS A 392 0.51 -3.52 7.01
N GLY A 393 1.21 -2.75 7.86
CA GLY A 393 1.23 -2.97 9.31
C GLY A 393 2.10 -4.11 9.81
N PHE A 394 3.00 -4.62 8.96
CA PHE A 394 4.10 -5.50 9.38
C PHE A 394 3.64 -6.79 10.08
N PHE A 395 2.47 -7.33 9.70
CA PHE A 395 2.05 -8.64 10.16
C PHE A 395 2.93 -9.75 9.58
N ASN A 396 2.96 -10.91 10.24
CA ASN A 396 3.94 -11.95 9.93
C ASN A 396 3.50 -12.96 8.86
N ASN A 397 2.20 -13.23 8.77
CA ASN A 397 1.65 -14.25 7.89
C ASN A 397 1.28 -13.64 6.54
N TYR A 398 1.84 -14.16 5.46
CA TYR A 398 1.60 -13.65 4.11
C TYR A 398 1.08 -14.75 3.20
N THR A 399 0.38 -14.35 2.14
CA THR A 399 -0.17 -15.28 1.15
C THR A 399 0.81 -15.45 0.00
N THR A 400 1.07 -16.68 -0.44
CA THR A 400 1.83 -16.94 -1.67
C THR A 400 1.17 -16.28 -2.87
N ARG A 401 1.92 -15.49 -3.63
CA ARG A 401 1.41 -14.80 -4.83
C ARG A 401 1.08 -15.80 -5.94
N ASN A 402 0.24 -15.35 -6.88
CA ASN A 402 -0.16 -16.04 -8.10
C ASN A 402 -1.00 -17.31 -7.90
N ILE A 403 -1.49 -17.55 -6.68
CA ILE A 403 -2.45 -18.63 -6.42
C ILE A 403 -3.87 -18.19 -6.77
N ILE A 404 -4.68 -19.15 -7.20
CA ILE A 404 -6.11 -18.94 -7.44
C ILE A 404 -6.86 -19.44 -6.22
N PHE A 405 -7.81 -18.64 -5.76
CA PHE A 405 -8.76 -19.01 -4.73
C PHE A 405 -10.14 -19.21 -5.33
N ASP A 406 -10.88 -20.17 -4.79
CA ASP A 406 -12.28 -20.42 -5.10
C ASP A 406 -13.13 -20.10 -3.85
N ARG A 407 -14.20 -19.33 -4.02
CA ARG A 407 -15.27 -19.21 -3.02
C ARG A 407 -16.48 -20.04 -3.44
N LEU A 408 -17.35 -20.37 -2.49
CA LEU A 408 -18.64 -20.97 -2.82
C LEU A 408 -19.51 -19.96 -3.59
N LEU A 409 -20.26 -20.47 -4.57
CA LEU A 409 -21.27 -19.69 -5.28
C LEU A 409 -22.38 -19.30 -4.29
N SER A 410 -22.64 -18.02 -4.17
CA SER A 410 -23.73 -17.46 -3.35
C SER A 410 -25.09 -17.66 -4.02
N ARG A 411 -25.11 -17.76 -5.36
CA ARG A 411 -26.32 -17.81 -6.20
C ARG A 411 -27.29 -16.64 -5.96
N LYS A 412 -26.78 -15.53 -5.44
CA LYS A 412 -27.54 -14.32 -5.19
C LYS A 412 -27.30 -13.32 -6.33
N MET A 413 -28.10 -13.45 -7.37
CA MET A 413 -28.04 -12.55 -8.52
C MET A 413 -28.16 -11.07 -8.06
N PRO A 414 -27.44 -10.12 -8.69
CA PRO A 414 -27.56 -8.71 -8.36
C PRO A 414 -29.00 -8.22 -8.54
N ASP A 415 -29.53 -7.58 -7.51
CA ASP A 415 -30.84 -6.91 -7.56
C ASP A 415 -30.66 -5.52 -8.16
N VAL A 416 -30.60 -5.46 -9.50
CA VAL A 416 -30.45 -4.23 -10.27
C VAL A 416 -31.30 -4.29 -11.55
N ALA A 417 -32.17 -3.30 -11.70
CA ALA A 417 -32.88 -3.06 -12.95
C ALA A 417 -31.97 -2.26 -13.90
N LEU A 418 -31.18 -2.96 -14.73
CA LEU A 418 -30.17 -2.36 -15.60
C LEU A 418 -30.74 -1.27 -16.54
N ASP A 419 -32.00 -1.41 -16.93
CA ASP A 419 -32.76 -0.49 -17.78
C ASP A 419 -33.25 0.77 -17.05
N LYS A 420 -33.20 0.78 -15.71
CA LYS A 420 -33.67 1.89 -14.85
C LYS A 420 -32.53 2.62 -14.14
N LEU A 421 -31.28 2.29 -14.46
CA LEU A 421 -30.14 3.01 -13.92
C LEU A 421 -30.13 4.48 -14.41
N PRO A 422 -29.76 5.44 -13.55
CA PRO A 422 -29.73 6.86 -13.90
C PRO A 422 -28.65 7.21 -14.94
#